data_AF-A0A6M0BH06-F1
#
_entry.id   AF-A0A6M0BH06-F1
#
_cell.length_a   1.000
_cell.length_b   1.000
_cell.length_c   1.000
_cell.angle_alpha   90.00
_cell.angle_beta   90.00
_cell.angle_gamma   90.00
#
_symmetry.space_group_name_H-M   'P 1'
#
loop_
_entity.id
_entity.type
_entity.pdbx_description
1 polymer ?
#
loop_
_entity_poly.entity_id
_entity_poly.type
_entity_poly.pdbx_seq_one_letter_code
_entity_poly.pdbx_strand_id
1 'polypeptide(L)'
;MNLIYLGLIGAAVVIYLSSLNWRRSVKIVLLLLVLEGAIRKWALPQASQLLYFLKDFVLIGAYISYFSRPKSKRRVVIKAEAITILIYMSGAWCLFQAFNPSLGSPIIGLFGIKNYFLYIPLMWVLPYLFPSEEEFYKFLRSYLLLLIPVGMLAIAQYFSPPDSPLNVYARDEVAVAVAGQAVRVTGTFSYLTGYTVYLASCFCWLLPLLTMEQPLFWQWLTIAEVLLVAITSFMTGSRGIMITLVLMLVGYLGLQGTTQFSKLLRSVQKLLIPSIIGFNIVVSKFQAAIDSFWVRTSSNNDVLPRIISSFTEPFAFFV
;
A
#
# COMPACT_ATOMS: atom_id res chain seq x y z
N MET A 1 -16.52 -32.21 -11.27
CA MET A 1 -16.86 -30.78 -11.33
C MET A 1 -15.57 -30.02 -11.66
N ASN A 2 -15.48 -29.31 -12.80
CA ASN A 2 -14.25 -28.60 -13.19
C ASN A 2 -13.86 -27.59 -12.10
N LEU A 3 -12.55 -27.48 -11.82
CA LEU A 3 -11.96 -26.51 -10.88
C LEU A 3 -12.46 -25.08 -11.10
N ILE A 4 -12.77 -24.73 -12.35
CA ILE A 4 -13.36 -23.44 -12.75
C ILE A 4 -14.73 -23.23 -12.10
N TYR A 5 -15.62 -24.22 -12.12
CA TYR A 5 -16.95 -24.10 -11.50
C TYR A 5 -16.86 -23.95 -9.98
N LEU A 6 -15.94 -24.68 -9.35
CA LEU A 6 -15.64 -24.52 -7.92
C LEU A 6 -15.16 -23.10 -7.60
N GLY A 7 -14.25 -22.56 -8.42
CA GLY A 7 -13.77 -21.18 -8.28
C GLY A 7 -14.87 -20.14 -8.44
N LEU A 8 -15.75 -20.31 -9.42
CA LEU A 8 -16.90 -19.41 -9.66
C LEU A 8 -17.91 -19.45 -8.51
N ILE A 9 -18.24 -20.65 -8.01
CA ILE A 9 -19.12 -20.81 -6.85
C ILE A 9 -18.49 -20.14 -5.62
N GLY A 10 -17.20 -20.38 -5.37
CA GLY A 10 -16.47 -19.75 -4.28
C GLY A 10 -16.48 -18.22 -4.37
N ALA A 11 -16.22 -17.66 -5.55
CA ALA A 11 -16.29 -16.22 -5.79
C ALA A 11 -17.71 -15.67 -5.54
N ALA A 12 -18.75 -16.34 -6.02
CA ALA A 12 -20.14 -15.94 -5.81
C ALA A 12 -20.52 -15.92 -4.33
N VAL A 13 -20.10 -16.94 -3.57
CA VAL A 13 -20.30 -17.01 -2.11
C VAL A 13 -19.59 -15.86 -1.41
N VAL A 14 -18.32 -15.59 -1.74
CA VAL A 14 -17.56 -14.48 -1.15
C VAL A 14 -18.21 -13.14 -1.45
N ILE A 15 -18.65 -12.90 -2.70
CA ILE A 15 -19.35 -11.69 -3.11
C ILE A 15 -20.65 -11.53 -2.32
N TYR A 16 -21.45 -12.60 -2.22
CA TYR A 16 -22.71 -12.58 -1.49
C TYR A 16 -22.50 -12.25 -0.01
N LEU A 17 -21.60 -12.96 0.67
CA LEU A 17 -21.29 -12.71 2.09
C LEU A 17 -20.76 -11.29 2.31
N SER A 18 -19.91 -10.80 1.41
CA SER A 18 -19.35 -9.45 1.48
C SER A 18 -20.41 -8.36 1.25
N SER A 19 -21.48 -8.67 0.52
CA SER A 19 -22.60 -7.76 0.30
C SER A 19 -23.49 -7.58 1.54
N LEU A 20 -23.46 -8.50 2.50
CA LEU A 20 -24.25 -8.40 3.73
C LEU A 20 -23.86 -7.19 4.58
N ASN A 21 -22.56 -6.84 4.62
CA ASN A 21 -22.07 -5.68 5.36
C ASN A 21 -20.90 -5.00 4.65
N TRP A 22 -21.20 -4.12 3.70
CA TRP A 22 -20.18 -3.42 2.91
C TRP A 22 -19.14 -2.67 3.73
N ARG A 23 -19.51 -2.07 4.89
CA ARG A 23 -18.55 -1.35 5.74
C ARG A 23 -17.50 -2.29 6.31
N ARG A 24 -17.93 -3.44 6.83
CA ARG A 24 -17.01 -4.47 7.32
C ARG A 24 -16.18 -5.03 6.18
N SER A 25 -16.77 -5.29 5.02
CA SER A 25 -16.08 -5.83 3.85
C SER A 25 -14.94 -4.91 3.37
N VAL A 26 -15.16 -3.60 3.28
CA VAL A 26 -14.09 -2.66 2.91
C VAL A 26 -12.96 -2.64 3.95
N LYS A 27 -13.28 -2.70 5.25
CA LYS A 27 -12.28 -2.81 6.32
C LYS A 27 -11.51 -4.14 6.22
N ILE A 28 -12.18 -5.23 5.89
CA ILE A 28 -11.56 -6.55 5.65
C ILE A 28 -10.64 -6.50 4.43
N VAL A 29 -11.00 -5.80 3.35
CA VAL A 29 -10.11 -5.61 2.19
C VAL A 29 -8.78 -5.00 2.61
N LEU A 30 -8.78 -4.00 3.48
CA LEU A 30 -7.54 -3.42 4.02
C LEU A 30 -6.72 -4.46 4.79
N LEU A 31 -7.35 -5.32 5.60
CA LEU A 31 -6.64 -6.41 6.29
C LEU A 31 -6.08 -7.45 5.31
N LEU A 32 -6.87 -7.82 4.30
CA LEU A 32 -6.47 -8.75 3.26
C LEU A 32 -5.27 -8.23 2.47
N LEU A 33 -5.18 -6.92 2.19
CA LEU A 33 -4.01 -6.34 1.51
C LEU A 33 -2.70 -6.65 2.24
N VAL A 34 -2.71 -6.69 3.57
CA VAL A 34 -1.53 -7.00 4.38
C VAL A 34 -1.30 -8.51 4.48
N LEU A 35 -2.35 -9.30 4.69
CA LEU A 35 -2.24 -10.73 4.98
C LEU A 35 -2.16 -11.62 3.74
N GLU A 36 -2.72 -11.19 2.61
CA GLU A 36 -2.82 -12.00 1.39
C GLU A 36 -1.45 -12.52 0.95
N GLY A 37 -0.44 -11.65 0.92
CA GLY A 37 0.89 -12.07 0.50
C GLY A 37 1.51 -13.12 1.44
N ALA A 38 1.24 -13.04 2.75
CA ALA A 38 1.73 -14.01 3.72
C ALA A 38 1.06 -15.37 3.51
N ILE A 39 -0.25 -15.37 3.26
CA ILE A 39 -1.01 -16.58 2.97
C ILE A 39 -0.49 -17.20 1.67
N ARG A 40 -0.28 -16.40 0.62
CA ARG A 40 0.21 -16.86 -0.68
C ARG A 40 1.64 -17.39 -0.64
N LYS A 41 2.49 -16.89 0.26
CA LYS A 41 3.88 -17.32 0.40
C LYS A 41 4.04 -18.55 1.29
N TRP A 42 3.33 -18.58 2.42
CA TRP A 42 3.63 -19.55 3.48
C TRP A 42 2.47 -20.48 3.81
N ALA A 43 1.23 -19.98 3.88
CA ALA A 43 0.11 -20.80 4.38
C ALA A 43 -0.57 -21.66 3.30
N LEU A 44 -0.78 -21.09 2.10
CA LEU A 44 -1.50 -21.75 1.02
C LEU A 44 -0.94 -21.38 -0.38
N PRO A 45 0.32 -21.73 -0.70
CA PRO A 45 0.94 -21.39 -1.99
C PRO A 45 0.20 -21.96 -3.21
N GLN A 46 -0.40 -23.15 -3.06
CA GLN A 46 -1.16 -23.83 -4.11
C GLN A 46 -2.41 -23.06 -4.57
N ALA A 47 -2.95 -22.17 -3.74
CA ALA A 47 -4.11 -21.34 -4.06
C ALA A 47 -3.74 -19.88 -4.38
N SER A 48 -2.46 -19.60 -4.65
CA SER A 48 -1.94 -18.24 -4.78
C SER A 48 -2.70 -17.38 -5.80
N GLN A 49 -3.10 -17.97 -6.93
CA GLN A 49 -3.90 -17.27 -7.95
C GLN A 49 -5.30 -16.89 -7.46
N LEU A 50 -5.98 -17.80 -6.74
CA LEU A 50 -7.32 -17.52 -6.21
C LEU A 50 -7.27 -16.47 -5.09
N LEU A 51 -6.28 -16.58 -4.21
CA LEU A 51 -6.05 -15.63 -3.12
C LEU A 51 -5.76 -14.21 -3.62
N TYR A 52 -5.07 -14.08 -4.76
CA TYR A 52 -4.83 -12.78 -5.40
C TYR A 52 -6.13 -12.01 -5.69
N PHE A 53 -7.20 -12.72 -6.08
CA PHE A 53 -8.51 -12.12 -6.38
C PHE A 53 -9.44 -12.03 -5.18
N LEU A 54 -9.07 -12.59 -4.02
CA LEU A 54 -9.96 -12.64 -2.85
C LEU A 54 -10.44 -11.24 -2.44
N LYS A 55 -9.49 -10.30 -2.30
CA LYS A 55 -9.80 -8.89 -1.99
C LYS A 55 -10.68 -8.23 -3.06
N ASP A 56 -10.49 -8.59 -4.33
CA ASP A 56 -11.24 -8.03 -5.45
C ASP A 56 -12.72 -8.48 -5.35
N PHE A 57 -12.97 -9.76 -5.09
CA PHE A 57 -14.32 -10.29 -4.89
C PHE A 57 -15.02 -9.73 -3.64
N VAL A 58 -14.29 -9.59 -2.53
CA VAL A 58 -14.84 -8.94 -1.32
C VAL A 58 -15.23 -7.49 -1.60
N LEU A 59 -14.39 -6.76 -2.34
CA LEU A 59 -14.64 -5.37 -2.70
C LEU A 59 -15.83 -5.22 -3.64
N ILE A 60 -15.97 -6.12 -4.64
CA ILE A 60 -17.13 -6.16 -5.54
C ILE A 60 -18.43 -6.37 -4.75
N GLY A 61 -18.45 -7.32 -3.79
CA GLY A 61 -19.61 -7.53 -2.93
C GLY A 61 -19.97 -6.29 -2.10
N ALA A 62 -18.95 -5.60 -1.57
CA ALA A 62 -19.13 -4.35 -0.86
C ALA A 62 -19.75 -3.25 -1.75
N TYR A 63 -19.27 -3.13 -2.99
CA TYR A 63 -19.81 -2.18 -3.96
C TYR A 63 -21.24 -2.48 -4.33
N ILE A 64 -21.60 -3.73 -4.64
CA ILE A 64 -22.98 -4.11 -4.94
C ILE A 64 -23.90 -3.64 -3.82
N SER A 65 -23.58 -3.99 -2.57
CA SER A 65 -24.37 -3.59 -1.39
C SER A 65 -24.46 -2.07 -1.18
N TYR A 66 -23.37 -1.33 -1.40
CA TYR A 66 -23.37 0.12 -1.29
C TYR A 66 -24.18 0.80 -2.40
N PHE A 67 -23.96 0.38 -3.66
CA PHE A 67 -24.57 0.96 -4.85
C PHE A 67 -26.00 0.47 -5.13
N SER A 68 -26.50 -0.55 -4.45
CA SER A 68 -27.93 -0.93 -4.49
C SER A 68 -28.81 -0.15 -3.50
N ARG A 69 -28.23 0.58 -2.52
CA ARG A 69 -29.02 1.35 -1.52
C ARG A 69 -29.58 2.66 -2.11
N PRO A 70 -30.75 3.16 -1.70
CA PRO A 70 -31.30 4.41 -2.24
C PRO A 70 -30.34 5.60 -2.14
N LYS A 71 -30.31 6.45 -3.19
CA LYS A 71 -29.44 7.65 -3.26
C LYS A 71 -29.69 8.63 -2.10
N SER A 72 -30.90 8.66 -1.53
CA SER A 72 -31.23 9.50 -0.35
C SER A 72 -30.38 9.20 0.89
N LYS A 73 -29.76 8.01 0.96
CA LYS A 73 -28.84 7.61 2.02
C LYS A 73 -27.36 7.89 1.68
N ARG A 74 -27.06 8.44 0.50
CA ARG A 74 -25.71 8.82 0.04
C ARG A 74 -25.65 10.35 -0.02
N ARG A 75 -25.16 10.97 1.06
CA ARG A 75 -25.23 12.43 1.34
C ARG A 75 -24.16 13.33 0.64
N VAL A 76 -23.26 12.79 -0.18
CA VAL A 76 -22.07 13.46 -0.69
C VAL A 76 -21.99 13.12 -2.16
N VAL A 77 -22.44 14.07 -2.96
CA VAL A 77 -22.08 14.13 -4.37
C VAL A 77 -20.69 14.75 -4.38
N ILE A 78 -19.67 13.99 -4.79
CA ILE A 78 -18.36 14.58 -5.09
C ILE A 78 -18.60 15.46 -6.32
N LYS A 79 -18.83 16.76 -6.10
CA LYS A 79 -18.96 17.77 -7.15
C LYS A 79 -17.57 18.11 -7.67
N ALA A 80 -16.94 17.16 -8.33
CA ALA A 80 -15.66 17.35 -8.99
C ALA A 80 -15.82 16.94 -10.45
N GLU A 81 -16.42 17.84 -11.23
CA GLU A 81 -16.62 17.67 -12.67
C GLU A 81 -15.29 17.36 -13.36
N ALA A 82 -14.20 18.03 -12.96
CA ALA A 82 -12.86 17.74 -13.45
C ALA A 82 -12.41 16.29 -13.17
N ILE A 83 -12.61 15.78 -11.95
CA ILE A 83 -12.25 14.38 -11.61
C ILE A 83 -13.10 13.41 -12.43
N THR A 84 -14.37 13.72 -12.63
CA THR A 84 -15.29 12.89 -13.41
C THR A 84 -14.86 12.84 -14.89
N ILE A 85 -14.51 13.99 -15.47
CA ILE A 85 -13.95 14.08 -16.82
C ILE A 85 -12.66 13.26 -16.94
N LEU A 86 -11.74 13.38 -15.98
CA LEU A 86 -10.49 12.61 -15.97
C LEU A 86 -10.74 11.09 -15.87
N ILE A 87 -11.72 10.66 -15.07
CA ILE A 87 -12.13 9.24 -15.00
C ILE A 87 -12.69 8.77 -16.35
N TYR A 88 -13.51 9.58 -17.03
CA TYR A 88 -14.02 9.20 -18.35
C TYR A 88 -12.93 9.19 -19.43
N MET A 89 -12.02 10.16 -19.44
CA MET A 89 -10.91 10.20 -20.38
C MET A 89 -9.95 9.02 -20.17
N SER A 90 -9.56 8.74 -18.92
CA SER A 90 -8.74 7.57 -18.59
C SER A 90 -9.48 6.26 -18.89
N GLY A 91 -10.79 6.20 -18.66
CA GLY A 91 -11.65 5.06 -19.00
C GLY A 91 -11.67 4.78 -20.49
N ALA A 92 -11.92 5.80 -21.31
CA ALA A 92 -11.90 5.69 -22.76
C ALA A 92 -10.52 5.24 -23.28
N TRP A 93 -9.44 5.84 -22.76
CA TRP A 93 -8.08 5.46 -23.12
C TRP A 93 -7.75 4.01 -22.74
N CYS A 94 -8.09 3.59 -21.52
CA CYS A 94 -7.82 2.24 -21.06
C CYS A 94 -8.65 1.20 -21.81
N LEU A 95 -9.92 1.48 -22.10
CA LEU A 95 -10.75 0.61 -22.94
C LEU A 95 -10.16 0.47 -24.34
N PHE A 96 -9.70 1.56 -24.95
CA PHE A 96 -9.01 1.52 -26.24
C PHE A 96 -7.75 0.64 -26.19
N GLN A 97 -6.90 0.83 -25.18
CA GLN A 97 -5.65 0.07 -25.04
C GLN A 97 -5.87 -1.40 -24.62
N ALA A 98 -6.93 -1.72 -23.87
CA ALA A 98 -7.19 -3.07 -23.40
C ALA A 98 -7.44 -4.06 -24.55
N PHE A 99 -7.87 -3.58 -25.70
CA PHE A 99 -8.06 -4.38 -26.91
C PHE A 99 -6.97 -4.11 -27.96
N ASN A 100 -5.86 -3.48 -27.58
CA ASN A 100 -4.71 -3.30 -28.46
C ASN A 100 -4.10 -4.68 -28.82
N PRO A 101 -4.06 -5.07 -30.11
CA PRO A 101 -3.49 -6.35 -30.54
C PRO A 101 -2.04 -6.57 -30.09
N SER A 102 -1.27 -5.50 -29.92
CA SER A 102 0.13 -5.54 -29.47
C SER A 102 0.30 -6.08 -28.04
N LEU A 103 -0.77 -6.16 -27.25
CA LEU A 103 -0.75 -6.80 -25.93
C LEU A 103 -0.64 -8.34 -26.00
N GLY A 104 -0.90 -8.94 -27.16
CA GLY A 104 -0.85 -10.39 -27.37
C GLY A 104 -2.03 -11.18 -26.79
N SER A 105 -2.81 -10.62 -25.87
CA SER A 105 -4.04 -11.24 -25.37
C SER A 105 -5.03 -10.22 -24.79
N PRO A 106 -6.33 -10.28 -25.17
CA PRO A 106 -7.37 -9.46 -24.55
C PRO A 106 -7.51 -9.67 -23.04
N ILE A 107 -7.13 -10.85 -22.54
CA ILE A 107 -7.15 -11.15 -21.10
C ILE A 107 -6.24 -10.19 -20.35
N ILE A 108 -5.03 -9.91 -20.87
CA ILE A 108 -4.09 -8.96 -20.27
C ILE A 108 -4.71 -7.57 -20.17
N GLY A 109 -5.41 -7.14 -21.23
CA GLY A 109 -6.16 -5.88 -21.22
C GLY A 109 -7.24 -5.82 -20.14
N LEU A 110 -8.02 -6.90 -19.96
CA LEU A 110 -9.03 -7.00 -18.90
C LEU A 110 -8.40 -6.93 -17.50
N PHE A 111 -7.24 -7.56 -17.28
CA PHE A 111 -6.48 -7.43 -16.04
C PHE A 111 -6.03 -5.97 -15.80
N GLY A 112 -5.61 -5.27 -16.86
CA GLY A 112 -5.30 -3.84 -16.84
C GLY A 112 -6.51 -3.01 -16.39
N ILE A 113 -7.65 -3.15 -17.06
CA ILE A 113 -8.90 -2.45 -16.69
C ILE A 113 -9.25 -2.71 -15.22
N LYS A 114 -9.21 -3.98 -14.78
CA LYS A 114 -9.46 -4.33 -13.39
C LYS A 114 -8.52 -3.56 -12.44
N ASN A 115 -7.22 -3.59 -12.69
CA ASN A 115 -6.23 -2.94 -11.83
C ASN A 115 -6.41 -1.42 -11.75
N TYR A 116 -6.80 -0.76 -12.86
CA TYR A 116 -7.01 0.69 -12.88
C TYR A 116 -8.36 1.12 -12.29
N PHE A 117 -9.45 0.42 -12.62
CA PHE A 117 -10.81 0.90 -12.36
C PHE A 117 -11.50 0.27 -11.15
N LEU A 118 -11.10 -0.94 -10.73
CA LEU A 118 -11.78 -1.63 -9.63
C LEU A 118 -11.72 -0.85 -8.31
N TYR A 119 -10.65 -0.08 -8.09
CA TYR A 119 -10.44 0.65 -6.83
C TYR A 119 -10.99 2.08 -6.85
N ILE A 120 -11.34 2.63 -8.02
CA ILE A 120 -11.89 3.99 -8.16
C ILE A 120 -13.16 4.17 -7.30
N PRO A 121 -14.12 3.22 -7.26
CA PRO A 121 -15.35 3.45 -6.52
C PRO A 121 -15.18 3.64 -5.01
N LEU A 122 -14.03 3.28 -4.44
CA LEU A 122 -13.70 3.59 -3.04
C LEU A 122 -13.83 5.08 -2.74
N MET A 123 -13.58 5.97 -3.70
CA MET A 123 -13.70 7.42 -3.47
C MET A 123 -15.11 7.84 -3.01
N TRP A 124 -16.16 7.16 -3.49
CA TRP A 124 -17.55 7.42 -3.09
C TRP A 124 -17.97 6.61 -1.86
N VAL A 125 -17.28 5.53 -1.56
CA VAL A 125 -17.59 4.63 -0.43
C VAL A 125 -16.93 5.11 0.86
N LEU A 126 -15.68 5.57 0.77
CA LEU A 126 -14.84 5.94 1.91
C LEU A 126 -15.45 7.00 2.84
N PRO A 127 -16.11 8.08 2.34
CA PRO A 127 -16.73 9.08 3.21
C PRO A 127 -17.82 8.53 4.15
N TYR A 128 -18.36 7.34 3.85
CA TYR A 128 -19.40 6.69 4.65
C TYR A 128 -18.91 5.48 5.43
N LEU A 129 -17.63 5.13 5.28
CA LEU A 129 -17.06 3.91 5.84
C LEU A 129 -17.07 3.98 7.37
N PHE A 130 -16.75 5.15 7.91
CA PHE A 130 -16.72 5.43 9.35
C PHE A 130 -17.85 6.39 9.74
N PRO A 131 -18.77 5.98 10.61
CA PRO A 131 -19.84 6.81 11.17
C PRO A 131 -19.35 8.03 11.97
N SER A 132 -18.20 7.93 12.62
CA SER A 132 -17.63 8.98 13.46
C SER A 132 -16.11 9.03 13.36
N GLU A 133 -15.53 10.19 13.71
CA GLU A 133 -14.08 10.36 13.83
C GLU A 133 -13.48 9.40 14.86
N GLU A 134 -14.20 9.12 15.95
CA GLU A 134 -13.75 8.18 16.98
C GLU A 134 -13.66 6.75 16.43
N GLU A 135 -14.63 6.30 15.63
CA GLU A 135 -14.58 4.97 15.00
C GLU A 135 -13.44 4.89 13.97
N PHE A 136 -13.22 5.98 13.22
CA PHE A 136 -12.09 6.10 12.31
C PHE A 136 -10.76 6.02 13.06
N TYR A 137 -10.60 6.77 14.15
CA TYR A 137 -9.40 6.75 14.99
C TYR A 137 -9.13 5.36 15.56
N LYS A 138 -10.15 4.70 16.14
CA LYS A 138 -10.03 3.34 16.68
C LYS A 138 -9.62 2.35 15.59
N PHE A 139 -10.27 2.39 14.43
CA PHE A 139 -9.91 1.53 13.31
C PHE A 139 -8.47 1.77 12.84
N LEU A 140 -8.09 3.04 12.66
CA LEU A 140 -6.76 3.42 12.20
C LEU A 140 -5.69 2.92 13.18
N ARG A 141 -5.92 3.10 14.49
CA ARG A 141 -5.05 2.57 15.54
C ARG A 141 -4.92 1.07 15.49
N SER A 142 -6.04 0.35 15.43
CA SER A 142 -6.02 -1.11 15.33
C SER A 142 -5.32 -1.60 14.06
N TYR A 143 -5.48 -0.89 12.94
CA TYR A 143 -4.81 -1.23 11.68
C TYR A 143 -3.30 -0.99 11.76
N LEU A 144 -2.86 0.13 12.34
CA LEU A 144 -1.44 0.46 12.50
C LEU A 144 -0.70 -0.55 13.39
N LEU A 145 -1.39 -1.22 14.32
CA LEU A 145 -0.78 -2.33 15.07
C LEU A 145 -0.25 -3.46 14.16
N LEU A 146 -0.79 -3.65 12.96
CA LEU A 146 -0.28 -4.63 11.99
C LEU A 146 1.11 -4.27 11.46
N LEU A 147 1.50 -3.00 11.51
CA LEU A 147 2.83 -2.56 11.11
C LEU A 147 3.91 -3.21 11.97
N ILE A 148 3.61 -3.48 13.24
CA ILE A 148 4.56 -4.08 14.19
C ILE A 148 4.96 -5.49 13.74
N PRO A 149 4.06 -6.49 13.61
CA PRO A 149 4.45 -7.82 13.15
C PRO A 149 4.99 -7.81 11.72
N VAL A 150 4.47 -6.95 10.83
CA VAL A 150 4.97 -6.84 9.45
C VAL A 150 6.41 -6.31 9.42
N GLY A 151 6.71 -5.26 10.19
CA GLY A 151 8.03 -4.66 10.26
C GLY A 151 9.04 -5.55 10.99
N MET A 152 8.62 -6.24 12.05
CA MET A 152 9.46 -7.24 12.73
C MET A 152 9.80 -8.41 11.80
N LEU A 153 8.84 -8.87 10.99
CA LEU A 153 9.08 -9.86 9.95
C LEU A 153 10.05 -9.33 8.88
N ALA A 154 9.93 -8.07 8.46
CA ALA A 154 10.88 -7.47 7.54
C ALA A 154 12.31 -7.43 8.12
N ILE A 155 12.47 -7.07 9.39
CA ILE A 155 13.78 -7.12 10.07
C ILE A 155 14.32 -8.56 10.08
N ALA A 156 13.49 -9.55 10.40
CA ALA A 156 13.88 -10.96 10.39
C ALA A 156 14.28 -11.45 8.99
N GLN A 157 13.56 -11.02 7.95
CA GLN A 157 13.91 -11.30 6.54
C GLN A 157 15.28 -10.73 6.17
N TYR A 158 15.57 -9.49 6.58
CA TYR A 158 16.82 -8.79 6.25
C TYR A 158 18.06 -9.51 6.81
N PHE A 159 17.98 -9.97 8.05
CA PHE A 159 19.07 -10.68 8.72
C PHE A 159 19.11 -12.18 8.41
N SER A 160 18.13 -12.69 7.66
CA SER A 160 18.11 -14.08 7.21
C SER A 160 18.85 -14.23 5.88
N PRO A 161 19.45 -15.41 5.61
CA PRO A 161 20.08 -15.66 4.32
C PRO A 161 19.03 -15.68 3.18
N PRO A 162 19.42 -15.45 1.92
CA PRO A 162 18.49 -15.38 0.79
C PRO A 162 17.65 -16.64 0.56
N ASP A 163 18.16 -17.81 0.94
CA ASP A 163 17.52 -19.12 0.83
C ASP A 163 16.62 -19.46 2.04
N SER A 164 16.53 -18.57 3.03
CA SER A 164 15.66 -18.74 4.20
C SER A 164 14.19 -18.91 3.80
N PRO A 165 13.41 -19.73 4.51
CA PRO A 165 11.96 -19.86 4.28
C PRO A 165 11.18 -18.55 4.50
N LEU A 166 11.78 -17.54 5.16
CA LEU A 166 11.19 -16.21 5.29
C LEU A 166 11.29 -15.40 3.97
N ASN A 167 12.25 -15.72 3.12
CA ASN A 167 12.63 -14.96 1.94
C ASN A 167 12.05 -15.61 0.66
N VAL A 168 10.72 -15.64 0.57
CA VAL A 168 10.00 -16.17 -0.60
C VAL A 168 9.68 -15.05 -1.59
N TYR A 169 10.29 -15.12 -2.77
CA TYR A 169 10.08 -14.17 -3.88
C TYR A 169 9.30 -14.82 -5.03
N ALA A 170 8.72 -13.98 -5.89
CA ALA A 170 8.25 -14.45 -7.19
C ALA A 170 9.44 -14.96 -8.03
N ARG A 171 9.25 -16.02 -8.83
CA ARG A 171 10.33 -16.73 -9.56
C ARG A 171 11.26 -15.82 -10.35
N ASP A 172 10.75 -14.72 -10.89
CA ASP A 172 11.52 -13.78 -11.72
C ASP A 172 12.24 -12.68 -10.92
N GLU A 173 12.03 -12.59 -9.60
CA GLU A 173 12.58 -11.52 -8.75
C GLU A 173 13.78 -11.96 -7.90
N VAL A 174 14.18 -13.24 -7.93
CA VAL A 174 15.30 -13.75 -7.10
C VAL A 174 16.61 -12.99 -7.40
N ALA A 175 16.86 -12.68 -8.67
CA ALA A 175 18.02 -11.88 -9.10
C ALA A 175 17.95 -10.41 -8.66
N VAL A 176 16.75 -9.88 -8.42
CA VAL A 176 16.48 -8.48 -8.04
C VAL A 176 16.39 -8.32 -6.51
N ALA A 177 16.17 -9.42 -5.80
CA ALA A 177 16.01 -9.53 -4.35
C ALA A 177 17.33 -9.55 -3.58
N VAL A 178 18.44 -9.90 -4.23
CA VAL A 178 19.79 -9.87 -3.63
C VAL A 178 20.53 -8.64 -4.15
N ALA A 179 20.98 -7.78 -3.24
CA ALA A 179 21.77 -6.60 -3.58
C ALA A 179 23.01 -6.55 -2.69
N GLY A 180 24.18 -6.88 -3.24
CA GLY A 180 25.38 -7.10 -2.45
C GLY A 180 25.23 -8.36 -1.58
N GLN A 181 25.44 -8.23 -0.26
CA GLN A 181 25.30 -9.33 0.70
C GLN A 181 23.93 -9.37 1.40
N ALA A 182 23.06 -8.37 1.18
CA ALA A 182 21.81 -8.23 1.91
C ALA A 182 20.58 -8.48 1.03
N VAL A 183 19.55 -9.02 1.68
CA VAL A 183 18.28 -9.40 1.06
C VAL A 183 17.29 -8.24 1.16
N ARG A 184 16.55 -7.97 0.07
CA ARG A 184 15.50 -6.95 0.06
C ARG A 184 14.21 -7.49 0.67
N VAL A 185 13.73 -6.79 1.68
CA VAL A 185 12.59 -7.26 2.48
C VAL A 185 11.26 -6.97 1.79
N THR A 186 10.31 -7.89 1.96
CA THR A 186 8.94 -7.77 1.43
C THR A 186 7.88 -7.79 2.53
N GLY A 187 8.28 -8.03 3.79
CA GLY A 187 7.35 -8.27 4.88
C GLY A 187 6.35 -9.38 4.51
N THR A 188 5.07 -9.12 4.73
CA THR A 188 4.00 -10.04 4.32
C THR A 188 3.68 -9.96 2.83
N PHE A 189 4.19 -8.99 2.07
CA PHE A 189 3.79 -8.78 0.68
C PHE A 189 4.51 -9.75 -0.28
N SER A 190 3.85 -10.09 -1.39
CA SER A 190 4.45 -10.95 -2.43
C SER A 190 5.47 -10.24 -3.31
N TYR A 191 5.49 -8.90 -3.28
CA TYR A 191 6.32 -8.05 -4.13
C TYR A 191 6.86 -6.87 -3.33
N LEU A 192 8.06 -6.41 -3.71
CA LEU A 192 8.76 -5.29 -3.07
C LEU A 192 7.94 -4.00 -3.11
N THR A 193 7.31 -3.70 -4.24
CA THR A 193 6.47 -2.51 -4.40
C THR A 193 5.31 -2.50 -3.41
N GLY A 194 4.67 -3.65 -3.17
CA GLY A 194 3.57 -3.78 -2.21
C GLY A 194 4.00 -3.36 -0.81
N TYR A 195 5.17 -3.81 -0.35
CA TYR A 195 5.70 -3.42 0.95
C TYR A 195 6.02 -1.93 1.03
N THR A 196 6.66 -1.36 0.00
CA THR A 196 6.96 0.09 -0.02
C THR A 196 5.70 0.96 0.01
N VAL A 197 4.64 0.57 -0.70
CA VAL A 197 3.34 1.29 -0.68
C VAL A 197 2.68 1.18 0.69
N TYR A 198 2.77 0.02 1.35
CA TYR A 198 2.28 -0.15 2.71
C TYR A 198 3.00 0.75 3.71
N LEU A 199 4.34 0.79 3.67
CA LEU A 199 5.15 1.68 4.51
C LEU A 199 4.78 3.15 4.31
N ALA A 200 4.66 3.60 3.05
CA ALA A 200 4.25 4.97 2.73
C ALA A 200 2.84 5.30 3.26
N SER A 201 1.90 4.37 3.12
CA SER A 201 0.53 4.53 3.60
C SER A 201 0.47 4.62 5.13
N CYS A 202 1.15 3.70 5.82
CA CYS A 202 1.27 3.73 7.28
C CYS A 202 1.92 5.04 7.76
N PHE A 203 3.00 5.49 7.11
CA PHE A 203 3.64 6.76 7.47
C PHE A 203 2.70 7.95 7.31
N CYS A 204 1.97 8.02 6.19
CA CYS A 204 0.98 9.07 5.94
C CYS A 204 -0.05 9.17 7.08
N TRP A 205 -0.48 8.03 7.63
CA TRP A 205 -1.41 7.98 8.75
C TRP A 205 -0.77 8.24 10.11
N LEU A 206 0.52 7.91 10.30
CA LEU A 206 1.25 8.17 11.53
C LEU A 206 1.58 9.67 11.71
N LEU A 207 1.82 10.41 10.62
CA LEU A 207 2.13 11.85 10.67
C LEU A 207 1.13 12.68 11.50
N PRO A 208 -0.19 12.65 11.24
CA PRO A 208 -1.15 13.37 12.07
C PRO A 208 -1.18 12.85 13.52
N LEU A 209 -1.02 11.54 13.72
CA LEU A 209 -1.04 10.91 15.03
C LEU A 209 0.13 11.33 15.94
N LEU A 210 1.28 11.71 15.38
CA LEU A 210 2.41 12.25 16.16
C LEU A 210 2.10 13.61 16.80
N THR A 211 1.18 14.36 16.19
CA THR A 211 0.86 15.73 16.60
C THR A 211 -0.41 15.80 17.45
N MET A 212 -1.31 14.82 17.25
CA MET A 212 -2.55 14.67 17.99
C MET A 212 -2.30 14.33 19.46
N GLU A 213 -3.18 14.80 20.34
CA GLU A 213 -3.16 14.45 21.75
C GLU A 213 -3.68 13.02 21.95
N GLN A 214 -2.91 12.22 22.68
CA GLN A 214 -3.16 10.81 22.91
C GLN A 214 -2.67 10.40 24.29
N PRO A 215 -3.17 9.30 24.86
CA PRO A 215 -2.58 8.71 26.06
C PRO A 215 -1.10 8.35 25.82
N LEU A 216 -0.28 8.44 26.89
CA LEU A 216 1.18 8.28 26.83
C LEU A 216 1.59 6.96 26.14
N PHE A 217 0.89 5.86 26.42
CA PHE A 217 1.12 4.57 25.77
C PHE A 217 1.03 4.65 24.23
N TRP A 218 -0.03 5.28 23.70
CA TRP A 218 -0.25 5.40 22.26
C TRP A 218 0.74 6.37 21.61
N GLN A 219 1.19 7.40 22.34
CA GLN A 219 2.24 8.30 21.85
C GLN A 219 3.55 7.55 21.62
N TRP A 220 4.01 6.80 22.63
CA TRP A 220 5.22 5.97 22.51
C TRP A 220 5.10 4.91 21.43
N LEU A 221 3.93 4.30 21.31
CA LEU A 221 3.67 3.33 20.25
C LEU A 221 3.77 3.95 18.86
N THR A 222 3.21 5.15 18.66
CA THR A 222 3.32 5.90 17.40
C THR A 222 4.77 6.20 17.05
N ILE A 223 5.58 6.59 18.05
CA ILE A 223 7.01 6.81 17.86
C ILE A 223 7.69 5.50 17.42
N ALA A 224 7.42 4.39 18.11
CA ALA A 224 7.98 3.08 17.76
C ALA A 224 7.57 2.64 16.33
N GLU A 225 6.30 2.85 15.95
CA GLU A 225 5.78 2.59 14.60
C GLU A 225 6.51 3.43 13.53
N VAL A 226 6.72 4.72 13.78
CA VAL A 226 7.48 5.60 12.86
C VAL A 226 8.93 5.16 12.72
N LEU A 227 9.58 4.79 13.83
CA LEU A 227 10.95 4.25 13.78
C LEU A 227 11.01 2.94 12.99
N LEU A 228 10.00 2.07 13.16
CA LEU A 228 9.92 0.81 12.43
C LEU A 228 9.74 1.05 10.92
N VAL A 229 8.92 2.03 10.51
CA VAL A 229 8.83 2.45 9.10
C VAL A 229 10.19 2.94 8.61
N ALA A 230 10.86 3.82 9.35
CA ALA A 230 12.15 4.38 8.94
C ALA A 230 13.21 3.28 8.75
N ILE A 231 13.41 2.42 9.74
CA ILE A 231 14.38 1.32 9.73
C ILE A 231 14.11 0.39 8.54
N THR A 232 12.87 -0.11 8.44
CA THR A 232 12.55 -1.11 7.42
C THR A 232 12.48 -0.52 6.01
N SER A 233 12.31 0.80 5.86
CA SER A 233 12.43 1.48 4.57
C SER A 233 13.85 1.35 4.00
N PHE A 234 14.89 1.45 4.84
CA PHE A 234 16.28 1.24 4.39
C PHE A 234 16.48 -0.20 3.90
N MET A 235 15.90 -1.17 4.61
CA MET A 235 15.97 -2.59 4.28
C MET A 235 15.25 -2.95 2.96
N THR A 236 14.38 -2.09 2.43
CA THR A 236 13.77 -2.30 1.10
C THR A 236 14.73 -2.06 -0.06
N GLY A 237 15.81 -1.29 0.18
CA GLY A 237 16.76 -0.85 -0.86
C GLY A 237 16.14 0.04 -1.94
N SER A 238 14.98 0.68 -1.68
CA SER A 238 14.26 1.52 -2.66
C SER A 238 14.50 3.01 -2.41
N ARG A 239 14.97 3.74 -3.43
CA ARG A 239 15.07 5.22 -3.37
C ARG A 239 13.69 5.88 -3.32
N GLY A 240 12.73 5.28 -4.03
CA GLY A 240 11.38 5.82 -4.19
C GLY A 240 10.70 6.00 -2.83
N ILE A 241 10.77 4.99 -1.95
CA ILE A 241 10.14 5.10 -0.62
C ILE A 241 10.77 6.22 0.21
N MET A 242 12.09 6.35 0.23
CA MET A 242 12.76 7.42 0.99
C MET A 242 12.32 8.80 0.53
N ILE A 243 12.30 9.03 -0.78
CA ILE A 243 11.82 10.29 -1.37
C ILE A 243 10.35 10.50 -0.99
N THR A 244 9.51 9.48 -1.12
CA THR A 244 8.09 9.56 -0.76
C THR A 244 7.88 9.93 0.71
N LEU A 245 8.60 9.30 1.65
CA LEU A 245 8.48 9.61 3.07
C LEU A 245 8.89 11.06 3.38
N VAL A 246 9.99 11.53 2.78
CA VAL A 246 10.44 12.93 2.94
C VAL A 246 9.39 13.89 2.38
N LEU A 247 8.87 13.63 1.17
CA LEU A 247 7.83 14.46 0.55
C LEU A 247 6.54 14.48 1.37
N MET A 248 6.13 13.35 1.95
CA MET A 248 4.96 13.28 2.84
C MET A 248 5.17 14.11 4.12
N LEU A 249 6.35 14.02 4.74
CA LEU A 249 6.68 14.81 5.92
C LEU A 249 6.69 16.31 5.60
N VAL A 250 7.38 16.72 4.53
CA VAL A 250 7.45 18.11 4.09
C VAL A 250 6.07 18.64 3.71
N GLY A 251 5.28 17.86 2.96
CA GLY A 251 3.92 18.21 2.58
C GLY A 251 3.01 18.38 3.79
N TYR A 252 3.09 17.48 4.77
CA TYR A 252 2.32 17.57 6.01
C TYR A 252 2.68 18.82 6.83
N LEU A 253 3.98 19.07 7.05
CA LEU A 253 4.45 20.26 7.75
C LEU A 253 4.11 21.54 6.99
N GLY A 254 4.20 21.54 5.65
CA GLY A 254 3.78 22.64 4.80
C GLY A 254 2.30 22.98 4.95
N LEU A 255 1.43 21.97 4.94
CA LEU A 255 -0.02 22.14 5.16
C LEU A 255 -0.33 22.66 6.57
N GLN A 256 0.39 22.19 7.59
CA GLN A 256 0.26 22.73 8.94
C GLN A 256 0.76 24.18 9.03
N GLY A 257 1.84 24.52 8.34
CA GLY A 257 2.42 25.86 8.33
C GLY A 257 1.50 26.89 7.69
N THR A 258 0.82 26.53 6.60
CA THR A 258 -0.12 27.41 5.90
C THR A 258 -1.45 27.57 6.63
N THR A 259 -1.89 26.57 7.38
CA THR A 259 -3.18 26.63 8.09
C THR A 259 -3.03 27.12 9.52
N GLN A 260 -2.03 26.65 10.26
CA GLN A 260 -1.90 26.82 11.72
C GLN A 260 -0.42 26.81 12.19
N PHE A 261 0.31 27.92 11.97
CA PHE A 261 1.75 28.03 12.28
C PHE A 261 2.12 27.65 13.74
N SER A 262 1.27 27.95 14.72
CA SER A 262 1.49 27.56 16.13
C SER A 262 1.42 26.04 16.36
N LYS A 263 0.71 25.29 15.51
CA LYS A 263 0.70 23.83 15.52
C LYS A 263 1.92 23.25 14.82
N LEU A 264 2.44 23.92 13.78
CA LEU A 264 3.70 23.55 13.14
C LEU A 264 4.85 23.56 14.16
N LEU A 265 5.03 24.66 14.90
CA LEU A 265 6.12 24.78 15.88
C LEU A 265 6.06 23.69 16.96
N ARG A 266 4.86 23.40 17.48
CA ARG A 266 4.64 22.31 18.44
C ARG A 266 4.90 20.94 17.84
N SER A 267 4.53 20.72 16.58
CA SER A 267 4.76 19.45 15.88
C SER A 267 6.26 19.22 15.67
N VAL A 268 6.99 20.24 15.22
CA VAL A 268 8.45 20.17 15.09
C VAL A 268 9.09 19.84 16.44
N GLN A 269 8.74 20.56 17.51
CA GLN A 269 9.28 20.30 18.86
C GLN A 269 9.01 18.87 19.34
N LYS A 270 7.78 18.35 19.15
CA LYS A 270 7.42 16.97 19.52
C LYS A 270 8.17 15.93 18.70
N LEU A 271 8.50 16.24 17.45
CA LEU A 271 9.21 15.32 16.55
C LEU A 271 10.72 15.32 16.75
N LEU A 272 11.32 16.39 17.28
CA LEU A 272 12.77 16.50 17.43
C LEU A 272 13.38 15.35 18.24
N ILE A 273 12.88 15.11 19.45
CA ILE A 273 13.45 14.08 20.34
C ILE A 273 13.30 12.67 19.74
N PRO A 274 12.11 12.24 19.29
CA PRO A 274 11.95 10.95 18.60
C PRO A 274 12.83 10.82 17.36
N SER A 275 13.01 11.90 16.59
CA SER A 275 13.84 11.89 15.38
C SER A 275 15.32 11.71 15.71
N ILE A 276 15.81 12.39 16.75
CA ILE A 276 17.20 12.25 17.22
C ILE A 276 17.44 10.83 17.75
N ILE A 277 16.55 10.32 18.60
CA ILE A 277 16.65 8.95 19.12
C ILE A 277 16.61 7.94 17.98
N GLY A 278 15.66 8.11 17.06
CA GLY A 278 15.52 7.28 15.88
C GLY A 278 16.75 7.26 15.00
N PHE A 279 17.29 8.44 14.70
CA PHE A 279 18.52 8.59 13.93
C PHE A 279 19.68 7.84 14.59
N ASN A 280 19.87 8.02 15.91
CA ASN A 280 20.92 7.32 16.64
C ASN A 280 20.74 5.79 16.63
N ILE A 281 19.51 5.28 16.78
CA ILE A 281 19.22 3.84 16.70
C ILE A 281 19.52 3.31 15.30
N VAL A 282 19.04 3.99 14.26
CA VAL A 282 19.24 3.60 12.86
C VAL A 282 20.72 3.55 12.52
N VAL A 283 21.48 4.59 12.84
CA VAL A 283 22.92 4.67 12.55
C VAL A 283 23.71 3.65 13.39
N SER A 284 23.41 3.48 14.68
CA SER A 284 24.23 2.61 15.54
C SER A 284 23.91 1.11 15.39
N LYS A 285 22.65 0.73 15.16
CA LYS A 285 22.21 -0.67 15.14
C LYS A 285 21.92 -1.21 13.74
N PHE A 286 21.65 -0.33 12.77
CA PHE A 286 21.25 -0.71 11.42
C PHE A 286 22.16 -0.11 10.35
N GLN A 287 23.42 0.19 10.69
CA GLN A 287 24.42 0.71 9.75
C GLN A 287 24.52 -0.15 8.47
N ALA A 288 24.51 -1.48 8.62
CA ALA A 288 24.55 -2.39 7.48
C ALA A 288 23.39 -2.18 6.48
N ALA A 289 22.20 -1.80 6.95
CA ALA A 289 21.06 -1.48 6.08
C ALA A 289 21.26 -0.15 5.35
N ILE A 290 21.87 0.84 6.01
CA ILE A 290 22.24 2.12 5.39
C ILE A 290 23.32 1.90 4.33
N ASP A 291 24.36 1.11 4.63
CA ASP A 291 25.46 0.83 3.70
C ASP A 291 24.96 0.06 2.48
N SER A 292 24.14 -0.98 2.68
CA SER A 292 23.52 -1.75 1.60
C SER A 292 22.62 -0.88 0.72
N PHE A 293 21.86 0.03 1.34
CA PHE A 293 21.10 1.04 0.61
C PHE A 293 22.02 1.93 -0.21
N TRP A 294 23.09 2.47 0.39
CA TRP A 294 24.02 3.38 -0.26
C TRP A 294 24.67 2.77 -1.50
N VAL A 295 25.21 1.55 -1.39
CA VAL A 295 25.82 0.79 -2.50
C VAL A 295 24.86 0.64 -3.67
N ARG A 296 23.58 0.34 -3.40
CA ARG A 296 22.56 0.23 -4.45
C ARG A 296 22.17 1.58 -5.03
N THR A 297 22.18 2.63 -4.22
CA THR A 297 21.84 3.97 -4.69
C THR A 297 22.92 4.61 -5.56
N SER A 298 24.19 4.25 -5.36
CA SER A 298 25.31 4.77 -6.15
C SER A 298 25.57 3.95 -7.42
N SER A 299 25.21 2.67 -7.45
CA SER A 299 25.46 1.77 -8.59
C SER A 299 24.45 1.84 -9.73
N ASN A 300 23.19 2.21 -9.45
CA ASN A 300 22.13 2.24 -10.48
C ASN A 300 21.85 3.67 -10.98
N ASN A 301 21.97 3.90 -12.29
CA ASN A 301 21.71 5.20 -12.95
C ASN A 301 20.41 5.19 -13.78
N ASP A 302 19.37 4.54 -13.28
CA ASP A 302 18.12 4.27 -14.01
C ASP A 302 16.96 5.23 -13.67
N VAL A 303 17.21 6.29 -12.89
CA VAL A 303 16.16 7.22 -12.46
C VAL A 303 15.53 7.96 -13.65
N LEU A 304 16.35 8.59 -14.49
CA LEU A 304 15.86 9.38 -15.62
C LEU A 304 15.13 8.51 -16.67
N PRO A 305 15.68 7.34 -17.10
CA PRO A 305 14.96 6.43 -17.99
C PRO A 305 13.60 5.98 -17.46
N ARG A 306 13.46 5.68 -16.16
CA ARG A 306 12.17 5.28 -15.55
C ARG A 306 11.14 6.42 -15.53
N ILE A 307 11.59 7.65 -15.27
CA ILE A 307 10.70 8.82 -15.30
C ILE A 307 10.18 9.01 -16.72
N ILE A 308 11.08 8.99 -17.72
CA ILE A 308 10.72 9.17 -19.12
C ILE A 308 9.81 8.02 -19.60
N SER A 309 10.15 6.77 -19.27
CA SER A 309 9.37 5.59 -19.70
C SER A 309 7.94 5.64 -19.18
N SER A 310 7.70 6.18 -17.98
CA SER A 310 6.34 6.33 -17.44
C SER A 310 5.44 7.22 -18.32
N PHE A 311 6.00 8.14 -19.09
CA PHE A 311 5.27 8.98 -20.04
C PHE A 311 5.27 8.42 -21.48
N THR A 312 6.28 7.64 -21.86
CA THR A 312 6.45 7.14 -23.24
C THR A 312 5.96 5.71 -23.46
N GLU A 313 5.88 4.87 -22.42
CA GLU A 313 5.39 3.49 -22.48
C GLU A 313 4.00 3.35 -23.10
N PRO A 314 3.01 4.21 -22.78
CA PRO A 314 1.71 4.15 -23.44
C PRO A 314 1.78 4.33 -24.95
N PHE A 315 2.86 4.97 -25.45
CA PHE A 315 3.07 5.22 -26.86
C PHE A 315 3.94 4.15 -27.55
N ALA A 316 4.64 3.33 -26.78
CA ALA A 316 5.55 2.31 -27.31
C ALA A 316 4.83 1.19 -28.09
N PHE A 317 3.52 1.00 -27.85
CA PHE A 317 2.71 -0.04 -28.47
C PHE A 317 1.95 0.41 -29.74
N PHE A 318 2.24 1.61 -30.27
CA PHE A 318 1.67 2.12 -31.53
C PHE A 318 2.50 1.80 -32.78
N VAL A 319 3.67 1.18 -32.61
CA VAL A 319 4.58 0.79 -33.70
C VAL A 319 4.40 -0.67 -34.05
#